data_AF-A0A8S2V8W6-F1
#
_entry.id   AF-A0A8S2V8W6-F1
#
_cell.length_a   1.000
_cell.length_b   1.000
_cell.length_c   1.000
_cell.angle_alpha   90.00
_cell.angle_beta   90.00
_cell.angle_gamma   90.00
#
_symmetry.space_group_name_H-M   'P 1'
#
loop_
_entity.id
_entity.type
_entity.pdbx_description
1 polymer ?
#
loop_
_entity_poly.entity_id
_entity_poly.type
_entity_poly.pdbx_seq_one_letter_code
_entity_poly.pdbx_strand_id
1 'polypeptide(L)'
;LDSATSWVINFPEQSLGFILADAGYDVWLGNMRGNHYSRAHVKFNPDHDEALWDFSWDDMARDDLPSMIYYILNQTKQTQIGYVGHSQGTMVGFAE
;
A
#
# COMPACT_ATOMS: atom_id res chain seq x y z
N LEU A 1 6.08 -4.66 -10.25
CA LEU A 1 5.20 -3.81 -9.43
C LEU A 1 6.02 -2.67 -8.84
N ASP A 2 5.45 -1.47 -8.80
CA ASP A 2 6.02 -0.36 -8.04
C ASP A 2 5.83 -0.57 -6.51
N SER A 3 6.38 0.31 -5.67
CA SER A 3 6.31 0.19 -4.21
C SER A 3 6.18 1.54 -3.49
N ALA A 4 6.07 1.49 -2.16
CA ALA A 4 6.02 2.67 -1.31
C ALA A 4 7.17 3.66 -1.54
N THR A 5 8.32 3.19 -2.05
CA THR A 5 9.50 4.03 -2.32
C THR A 5 9.23 5.19 -3.27
N SER A 6 8.27 5.05 -4.19
CA SER A 6 7.94 6.10 -5.16
C SER A 6 7.45 7.39 -4.52
N TRP A 7 6.95 7.35 -3.30
CA TRP A 7 6.52 8.53 -2.55
C TRP A 7 7.66 9.28 -1.85
N VAL A 8 8.87 8.69 -1.82
CA VAL A 8 10.02 9.17 -1.03
C VAL A 8 11.37 9.08 -1.77
N ILE A 9 11.36 8.88 -3.10
CA ILE A 9 12.59 8.62 -3.88
C ILE A 9 13.35 9.90 -4.27
N ASN A 10 12.69 11.07 -4.31
CA ASN A 10 13.29 12.36 -4.61
C ASN A 10 13.69 13.11 -3.34
N PHE A 11 14.19 14.34 -3.48
CA PHE A 11 14.47 15.24 -2.35
C PHE A 11 13.20 15.50 -1.50
N PRO A 12 13.35 15.84 -0.19
CA PRO A 12 12.23 16.07 0.73
C PRO A 12 11.13 16.98 0.17
N GLU A 13 11.51 18.09 -0.45
CA GLU A 13 10.62 19.11 -1.01
C GLU A 13 9.98 18.71 -2.36
N GLN A 14 10.27 17.52 -2.88
CA GLN A 14 9.77 16.99 -4.16
C GLN A 14 9.04 15.65 -4.02
N SER A 15 9.09 15.05 -2.84
CA SER A 15 8.54 13.73 -2.54
C SER A 15 7.29 13.90 -1.71
N LEU A 16 6.14 13.47 -2.24
CA LEU A 16 4.84 13.70 -1.59
C LEU A 16 4.80 13.18 -0.15
N GLY A 17 5.44 12.04 0.13
CA GLY A 17 5.49 11.48 1.48
C GLY A 17 6.17 12.42 2.48
N PHE A 18 7.27 13.05 2.09
CA PHE A 18 7.99 14.01 2.93
C PHE A 18 7.21 15.34 3.03
N ILE A 19 6.68 15.86 1.92
CA ILE A 19 5.89 17.10 1.92
C ILE A 19 4.68 17.00 2.86
N LEU A 20 3.97 15.87 2.86
CA LEU A 20 2.82 15.67 3.75
C LEU A 20 3.24 15.54 5.21
N ALA A 21 4.35 14.85 5.49
CA ALA A 21 4.87 14.74 6.85
C ALA A 21 5.27 16.12 7.41
N ASP A 22 5.98 16.93 6.62
CA ASP A 22 6.36 18.31 7.00
C ASP A 22 5.15 19.24 7.18
N ALA A 23 4.05 18.96 6.48
CA ALA A 23 2.78 19.66 6.66
C ALA A 23 1.96 19.19 7.89
N GLY A 24 2.47 18.22 8.66
CA GLY A 24 1.87 17.76 9.91
C GLY A 24 0.90 16.58 9.78
N TYR A 25 0.90 15.87 8.64
CA TYR A 25 0.12 14.65 8.46
C TYR A 25 0.86 13.42 9.00
N ASP A 26 0.10 12.45 9.53
CA ASP A 26 0.60 11.10 9.80
C ASP A 26 0.57 10.29 8.49
N VAL A 27 1.74 10.02 7.90
CA VAL A 27 1.86 9.46 6.54
C VAL A 27 2.11 7.95 6.58
N TRP A 28 1.18 7.20 6.00
CA TRP A 28 1.26 5.74 5.84
C TRP A 28 1.45 5.37 4.37
N LEU A 29 2.50 4.59 4.06
CA LEU A 29 2.83 4.18 2.69
C LEU A 29 2.60 2.67 2.50
N GLY A 30 1.58 2.31 1.72
CA GLY A 30 1.19 0.91 1.48
C GLY A 30 2.07 0.17 0.46
N ASN A 31 2.21 -1.14 0.65
CA ASN A 31 2.87 -2.04 -0.30
C ASN A 31 1.94 -3.21 -0.63
N MET A 32 1.50 -3.28 -1.88
CA MET A 32 0.61 -4.34 -2.38
C MET A 32 1.33 -5.68 -2.46
N ARG A 33 0.56 -6.78 -2.32
CA ARG A 33 1.07 -8.15 -2.43
C ARG A 33 1.90 -8.35 -3.70
N GLY A 34 3.00 -9.07 -3.54
CA GLY A 34 3.93 -9.43 -4.61
C GLY A 34 4.97 -8.38 -4.98
N ASN A 35 4.92 -7.15 -4.46
CA ASN A 35 6.02 -6.20 -4.65
C ASN A 35 7.23 -6.57 -3.78
N HIS A 36 8.36 -5.85 -3.94
CA HIS A 36 9.63 -6.16 -3.24
C HIS A 36 9.50 -6.30 -1.72
N TYR A 37 8.59 -5.54 -1.08
CA TYR A 37 8.41 -5.50 0.37
C TYR A 37 7.27 -6.40 0.87
N SER A 38 6.44 -6.96 -0.02
CA SER A 38 5.22 -7.69 0.34
C SER A 38 5.12 -9.06 -0.37
N ARG A 39 6.17 -9.89 -0.26
CA ARG A 39 6.21 -11.26 -0.83
C ARG A 39 5.94 -12.37 0.20
N ALA A 40 5.86 -12.05 1.49
CA ALA A 40 5.67 -13.06 2.53
C ALA A 40 4.22 -13.57 2.54
N HIS A 41 4.03 -14.85 2.82
CA HIS A 41 2.72 -15.46 2.97
C HIS A 41 2.73 -16.46 4.14
N VAL A 42 1.60 -16.61 4.82
CA VAL A 42 1.50 -17.46 6.03
C VAL A 42 1.56 -18.96 5.72
N LYS A 43 1.29 -19.37 4.48
CA LYS A 43 1.27 -20.79 4.04
C LYS A 43 2.24 -21.13 2.93
N PHE A 44 2.61 -20.16 2.10
CA PHE A 44 3.31 -20.40 0.83
C PHE A 44 4.67 -19.72 0.84
N ASN A 45 5.66 -20.36 0.23
CA ASN A 45 6.99 -19.83 0.03
C ASN A 45 7.05 -19.08 -1.32
N PRO A 46 7.42 -17.79 -1.35
CA PRO A 46 7.41 -16.99 -2.58
C PRO A 46 8.42 -17.42 -3.65
N ASP A 47 9.41 -18.24 -3.32
CA ASP A 47 10.43 -18.72 -4.25
C ASP A 47 10.14 -20.16 -4.76
N HIS A 48 9.13 -20.84 -4.20
CA HIS A 48 8.85 -22.26 -4.50
C HIS A 48 7.38 -22.55 -4.83
N ASP A 49 6.43 -21.78 -4.28
CA ASP A 49 5.00 -22.05 -4.45
C ASP A 49 4.38 -21.06 -5.46
N GLU A 50 4.14 -21.53 -6.69
CA GLU A 50 3.52 -20.72 -7.76
C GLU A 50 2.14 -20.18 -7.38
N ALA A 51 1.39 -20.93 -6.54
CA ALA A 51 0.07 -20.54 -6.05
C ALA A 51 0.07 -19.23 -5.24
N LEU A 52 1.22 -18.79 -4.71
CA LEU A 52 1.34 -17.47 -4.07
C LEU A 52 1.12 -16.32 -5.06
N TRP A 53 1.41 -16.54 -6.34
CA TRP A 53 1.40 -15.55 -7.40
C TRP A 53 0.10 -15.54 -8.22
N ASP A 54 -0.86 -16.41 -7.88
CA ASP A 54 -2.18 -16.46 -8.50
C ASP A 54 -3.12 -15.42 -7.85
N PHE A 55 -2.84 -14.15 -8.13
CA PHE A 55 -3.67 -13.02 -7.72
C PHE A 55 -3.71 -11.97 -8.84
N SER A 56 -4.71 -11.09 -8.76
CA SER A 56 -4.80 -9.91 -9.62
C SER A 56 -4.98 -8.63 -8.81
N TRP A 57 -5.21 -7.51 -9.50
CA TRP A 57 -5.54 -6.25 -8.84
C TRP A 57 -6.90 -6.33 -8.10
N ASP A 58 -7.80 -7.23 -8.52
CA ASP A 58 -9.08 -7.45 -7.85
C ASP A 58 -8.86 -7.91 -6.40
N ASP A 59 -7.85 -8.76 -6.17
CA ASP A 59 -7.48 -9.20 -4.82
C ASP A 59 -6.79 -8.09 -4.01
N MET A 60 -6.08 -7.19 -4.69
CA MET A 60 -5.49 -6.01 -4.03
C MET A 60 -6.56 -5.03 -3.56
N ALA A 61 -7.63 -4.83 -4.35
CA ALA A 61 -8.79 -4.08 -3.92
C ALA A 61 -9.47 -4.81 -2.76
N ARG A 62 -10.00 -6.00 -3.01
CA ARG A 62 -10.85 -6.76 -2.08
C ARG A 62 -10.20 -7.05 -0.72
N ASP A 63 -8.89 -7.31 -0.69
CA ASP A 63 -8.21 -7.79 0.52
C ASP A 63 -7.10 -6.84 1.01
N ASP A 64 -6.19 -6.38 0.14
CA ASP A 64 -5.00 -5.62 0.58
C ASP A 64 -5.37 -4.23 1.10
N LEU A 65 -6.13 -3.44 0.33
CA LEU A 65 -6.48 -2.08 0.69
C LEU A 65 -7.33 -2.01 1.98
N PRO A 66 -8.44 -2.78 2.12
CA PRO A 66 -9.20 -2.87 3.37
C PRO A 66 -8.35 -3.27 4.57
N SER A 67 -7.46 -4.26 4.41
CA SER A 67 -6.58 -4.71 5.50
C SER A 67 -5.62 -3.60 5.95
N MET A 68 -5.04 -2.85 5.01
CA MET A 68 -4.18 -1.70 5.33
C MET A 68 -4.98 -0.59 6.03
N ILE A 69 -6.16 -0.21 5.51
CA ILE A 69 -7.00 0.84 6.10
C ILE A 69 -7.42 0.45 7.52
N TYR A 70 -7.93 -0.77 7.71
CA TYR A 70 -8.36 -1.26 9.01
C TYR A 70 -7.21 -1.24 10.03
N TYR A 71 -6.01 -1.67 9.61
CA TYR A 71 -4.83 -1.61 10.45
C TYR A 71 -4.52 -0.16 10.87
N ILE A 72 -4.48 0.77 9.92
CA ILE A 72 -4.18 2.19 10.19
C ILE A 72 -5.20 2.79 11.15
N LEU A 73 -6.50 2.63 10.88
CA LEU A 73 -7.57 3.15 11.75
C LEU A 73 -7.48 2.56 13.16
N ASN A 74 -7.21 1.26 13.29
CA ASN A 74 -7.07 0.63 14.60
C ASN A 74 -5.80 1.07 15.34
N GLN A 75 -4.67 1.30 14.66
CA GLN A 75 -3.44 1.77 15.31
C GLN A 75 -3.57 3.23 15.75
N THR A 76 -4.03 4.10 14.85
CA THR A 76 -4.09 5.56 15.06
C THR A 76 -5.30 6.02 15.87
N LYS A 77 -6.32 5.16 16.01
CA LYS A 77 -7.63 5.48 16.60
C LYS A 77 -8.41 6.56 15.85
N GLN A 78 -8.02 6.85 14.61
CA GLN A 78 -8.78 7.71 13.71
C GLN A 78 -9.99 6.96 13.15
N THR A 79 -11.00 7.72 12.71
CA THR A 79 -12.23 7.15 12.11
C THR A 79 -12.23 7.21 10.59
N GLN A 80 -11.30 7.95 9.98
CA GLN A 80 -11.18 8.12 8.53
C GLN A 80 -9.74 8.45 8.14
N ILE A 81 -9.41 8.24 6.87
CA ILE A 81 -8.12 8.61 6.28
C ILE A 81 -8.31 9.39 4.97
N GLY A 82 -7.27 10.13 4.56
CA GLY A 82 -7.14 10.56 3.16
C GLY A 82 -6.45 9.47 2.34
N TYR A 83 -7.01 9.12 1.19
CA TYR A 83 -6.41 8.16 0.26
C TYR A 83 -5.81 8.87 -0.95
N VAL A 84 -4.56 8.56 -1.28
CA VAL A 84 -3.88 9.01 -2.50
C VAL A 84 -3.39 7.78 -3.24
N GLY A 85 -3.96 7.54 -4.43
CA GLY A 85 -3.56 6.45 -5.32
C GLY A 85 -2.99 6.99 -6.62
N HIS A 86 -1.92 6.36 -7.12
CA HIS A 86 -1.33 6.63 -8.44
C HIS A 86 -1.46 5.39 -9.34
N SER A 87 -1.83 5.60 -10.61
CA SER A 87 -1.95 4.53 -11.61
C SER A 87 -2.86 3.38 -11.12
N GLN A 88 -2.36 2.14 -11.02
CA GLN A 88 -3.12 1.01 -10.49
C GLN A 88 -3.66 1.26 -9.07
N GLY A 89 -2.95 2.04 -8.23
CA GLY A 89 -3.45 2.42 -6.91
C GLY A 89 -4.76 3.22 -7.00
N THR A 90 -4.92 4.08 -8.00
CA THR A 90 -6.17 4.79 -8.24
C THR A 90 -7.31 3.83 -8.60
N MET A 91 -7.04 2.84 -9.46
CA MET A 91 -8.03 1.83 -9.84
C MET A 91 -8.48 0.99 -8.64
N VAL A 92 -7.53 0.56 -7.80
CA VAL A 92 -7.82 -0.17 -6.55
C VAL A 92 -8.72 0.66 -5.64
N GLY A 93 -8.41 1.95 -5.45
CA GLY A 93 -9.26 2.84 -4.64
C GLY A 93 -10.64 3.16 -5.24
N PHE A 94 -10.87 2.93 -6.54
CA PHE A 94 -12.20 3.08 -7.15
C PHE A 94 -13.09 1.85 -7.01
N ALA A 95 -12.49 0.67 -6.79
CA ALA A 95 -13.22 -0.58 -6.66
C ALA A 95 -13.76 -0.82 -5.25
N GLU A 96 -13.22 -0.10 -4.26
CA GLU A 96 -13.70 -0.03 -2.87
C GLU A 96 -14.82 1.00 -2.68
#